data_AF-A0A7H1NQD2-F1
#
_entry.id   AF-A0A7H1NQD2-F1
#
_cell.length_a   1.000
_cell.length_b   1.000
_cell.length_c   1.000
_cell.angle_alpha   90.00
_cell.angle_beta   90.00
_cell.angle_gamma   90.00
#
_symmetry.space_group_name_H-M   'P 1'
#
loop_
_entity.id
_entity.type
_entity.pdbx_description
1 polymer ?
#
loop_
_entity_poly.entity_id
_entity_poly.type
_entity_poly.pdbx_seq_one_letter_code
_entity_poly.pdbx_strand_id
1 'polypeptide(L)'
;MSRTTLVQTTTFSQYSPLGWSGQLLVENWPTLYELLLHRMGAEYANLLLEPVIDRKRGVIDWYIPPQAALSPLQQTDSISLQRRAHVMLERIKSFAISLRDSPQLADHTKAEMLLMALNYPDYTCLVHTEVGIGIVGWGHEPTGKGILPEALSMRGQEIPSQTITILPSPSPSSPPKSTSLWWIFLPSLIALALLVALPWKEGWLGIENFCRYYWVWPVIALLLIGLALLALQLIRRKKPAPSLSSPTP
;
A
#
# COMPACT_ATOMS: atom_id res chain seq x y z
N MET A 1 -26.06 -9.12 -14.94
CA MET A 1 -26.14 -8.19 -13.80
C MET A 1 -25.86 -8.99 -12.55
N SER A 2 -24.65 -8.91 -12.00
CA SER A 2 -24.31 -9.62 -10.76
C SER A 2 -25.06 -8.97 -9.61
N ARG A 3 -25.91 -9.73 -8.90
CA ARG A 3 -26.69 -9.25 -7.77
C ARG A 3 -25.75 -9.20 -6.56
N THR A 4 -25.36 -8.00 -6.12
CA THR A 4 -24.63 -7.81 -4.86
C THR A 4 -25.62 -7.74 -3.72
N THR A 5 -25.60 -8.72 -2.82
CA THR A 5 -26.47 -8.76 -1.63
C THR A 5 -25.75 -8.10 -0.46
N LEU A 6 -26.29 -6.98 0.04
CA LEU A 6 -25.80 -6.35 1.27
C LEU A 6 -26.13 -7.23 2.47
N VAL A 7 -25.12 -7.56 3.27
CA VAL A 7 -25.25 -8.40 4.48
C VAL A 7 -25.36 -7.52 5.72
N GLN A 8 -24.42 -6.59 5.89
CA GLN A 8 -24.33 -5.76 7.09
C GLN A 8 -23.57 -4.47 6.81
N THR A 9 -23.83 -3.43 7.59
CA THR A 9 -23.04 -2.20 7.62
C THR A 9 -22.34 -2.08 8.98
N THR A 10 -21.04 -1.81 9.01
CA THR A 10 -20.28 -1.50 10.23
C THR A 10 -19.75 -0.07 10.19
N THR A 11 -19.51 0.54 11.35
CA THR A 11 -18.95 1.90 11.44
C THR A 11 -17.49 1.87 11.88
N PHE A 12 -16.69 2.85 11.42
CA PHE A 12 -15.30 3.01 11.88
C PHE A 12 -15.18 3.37 13.38
N SER A 13 -16.29 3.77 14.02
CA SER A 13 -16.30 4.00 15.47
C SER A 13 -16.33 2.72 16.29
N GLN A 14 -16.76 1.60 15.68
CA GLN A 14 -16.82 0.29 16.33
C GLN A 14 -15.53 -0.51 16.07
N TYR A 15 -14.93 -0.30 14.88
CA TYR A 15 -13.80 -1.08 14.38
C TYR A 15 -12.71 -0.15 13.84
N SER A 16 -11.49 -0.27 14.36
CA SER A 16 -10.32 0.44 13.84
C SER A 16 -9.70 -0.38 12.71
N PRO A 17 -9.63 0.13 11.47
CA PRO A 17 -9.09 -0.67 10.36
C PRO A 17 -7.59 -0.88 10.53
N LEU A 18 -7.13 -2.08 10.18
CA LEU A 18 -5.71 -2.41 10.17
C LEU A 18 -5.07 -1.89 8.89
N GLY A 19 -3.87 -1.33 9.01
CA GLY A 19 -3.03 -0.94 7.90
C GLY A 19 -2.17 -2.09 7.40
N TRP A 20 -1.93 -2.13 6.09
CA TRP A 20 -0.94 -2.97 5.44
C TRP A 20 -0.22 -2.15 4.38
N SER A 21 1.07 -1.87 4.58
CA SER A 21 1.92 -1.16 3.59
C SER A 21 1.34 0.20 3.17
N GLY A 22 0.76 0.94 4.12
CA GLY A 22 0.16 2.26 3.88
C GLY A 22 -1.24 2.25 3.24
N GLN A 23 -1.85 1.07 3.04
CA GLN A 23 -3.26 0.92 2.63
C GLN A 23 -4.06 0.24 3.74
N LEU A 24 -5.38 0.26 3.65
CA LEU A 24 -6.20 -0.51 4.58
C LEU A 24 -6.19 -1.98 4.18
N LEU A 25 -6.11 -2.88 5.15
CA LEU A 25 -6.10 -4.31 4.89
C LEU A 25 -7.38 -4.76 4.17
N VAL A 26 -8.51 -4.15 4.49
CA VAL A 26 -9.79 -4.42 3.80
C VAL A 26 -9.80 -4.05 2.33
N GLU A 27 -8.96 -3.09 1.89
CA GLU A 27 -8.84 -2.75 0.47
C GLU A 27 -8.13 -3.85 -0.34
N ASN A 28 -7.42 -4.76 0.35
CA ASN A 28 -6.77 -5.92 -0.25
C ASN A 28 -7.68 -7.15 -0.35
N TRP A 29 -9.00 -6.98 -0.15
CA TRP A 29 -9.97 -8.08 -0.25
C TRP A 29 -9.85 -8.91 -1.54
N PRO A 30 -9.73 -8.33 -2.76
CA PRO A 30 -9.65 -9.15 -3.98
C PRO A 30 -8.47 -10.12 -3.96
N THR A 31 -7.32 -9.67 -3.43
CA THR A 31 -6.11 -10.51 -3.31
C THR A 31 -6.33 -11.68 -2.36
N LEU A 32 -6.95 -11.44 -1.21
CA LEU A 32 -7.24 -12.47 -0.22
C LEU A 32 -8.34 -13.43 -0.70
N TYR A 33 -9.39 -12.91 -1.32
CA TYR A 33 -10.49 -13.69 -1.87
C TYR A 33 -9.99 -14.66 -2.94
N GLU A 34 -9.25 -14.17 -3.94
CA GLU A 34 -8.70 -15.02 -5.02
C GLU A 34 -7.69 -16.04 -4.48
N LEU A 35 -6.88 -15.66 -3.49
CA LEU A 35 -5.96 -16.60 -2.83
C LEU A 35 -6.73 -17.77 -2.21
N LEU A 36 -7.76 -17.49 -1.41
CA LEU A 36 -8.57 -18.53 -0.77
C LEU A 36 -9.38 -19.32 -1.80
N LEU A 37 -9.93 -18.65 -2.82
CA LEU A 37 -10.71 -19.30 -3.87
C LEU A 37 -9.86 -20.32 -4.62
N HIS A 38 -8.65 -19.94 -5.05
CA HIS A 38 -7.77 -20.83 -5.81
C HIS A 38 -7.11 -21.92 -4.97
N ARG A 39 -6.84 -21.67 -3.68
CA ARG A 39 -6.06 -22.61 -2.83
C ARG A 39 -6.91 -23.48 -1.93
N MET A 40 -8.07 -22.99 -1.51
CA MET A 40 -8.95 -23.64 -0.54
C MET A 40 -10.37 -23.88 -1.07
N GLY A 41 -10.79 -23.13 -2.09
CA GLY A 41 -12.10 -23.25 -2.73
C GLY A 41 -13.10 -22.19 -2.27
N ALA A 42 -14.23 -22.13 -2.96
CA ALA A 42 -15.24 -21.08 -2.78
C ALA A 42 -15.82 -21.02 -1.36
N GLU A 43 -15.97 -22.17 -0.67
CA GLU A 43 -16.48 -22.20 0.70
C GLU A 43 -15.61 -21.37 1.66
N TYR A 44 -14.28 -21.45 1.53
CA TYR A 44 -13.36 -20.68 2.36
C TYR A 44 -13.23 -19.23 1.91
N ALA A 45 -13.28 -18.97 0.59
CA ALA A 45 -13.22 -17.62 0.04
C ALA A 45 -14.44 -16.78 0.46
N ASN A 46 -15.63 -17.37 0.43
CA ASN A 46 -16.89 -16.71 0.80
C ASN A 46 -16.98 -16.37 2.29
N LEU A 47 -16.07 -16.89 3.12
CA LEU A 47 -15.95 -16.51 4.52
C LEU A 47 -15.59 -15.03 4.67
N LEU A 48 -14.78 -14.47 3.76
CA LEU A 48 -14.44 -13.05 3.74
C LEU A 48 -15.45 -12.29 2.88
N LEU A 49 -16.40 -11.62 3.54
CA LEU A 49 -17.36 -10.75 2.84
C LEU A 49 -16.64 -9.56 2.20
N GLU A 50 -17.15 -9.12 1.05
CA GLU A 50 -16.59 -8.02 0.28
C GLU A 50 -16.86 -6.68 1.00
N PRO A 51 -15.82 -5.91 1.35
CA PRO A 51 -15.96 -4.62 2.00
C PRO A 51 -16.08 -3.51 0.96
N VAL A 52 -17.13 -2.71 1.05
CA VAL A 52 -17.28 -1.45 0.30
C VAL A 52 -17.21 -0.31 1.29
N ILE A 53 -16.11 0.45 1.20
CA ILE A 53 -15.80 1.54 2.12
C ILE A 53 -16.49 2.83 1.64
N ASP A 54 -17.45 3.33 2.41
CA ASP A 54 -18.01 4.66 2.22
C ASP A 54 -17.35 5.64 3.20
N ARG A 55 -16.31 6.32 2.70
CA ARG A 55 -15.54 7.30 3.48
C ARG A 55 -16.35 8.54 3.85
N LYS A 56 -17.40 8.89 3.09
CA LYS A 56 -18.24 10.07 3.39
C LYS A 56 -19.16 9.79 4.57
N ARG A 57 -19.71 8.58 4.63
CA ARG A 57 -20.59 8.13 5.71
C ARG A 57 -19.81 7.57 6.90
N GLY A 58 -18.52 7.25 6.73
CA GLY A 58 -17.69 6.66 7.77
C GLY A 58 -18.12 5.22 8.10
N VAL A 59 -18.55 4.48 7.09
CA VAL A 59 -19.06 3.11 7.23
C VAL A 59 -18.41 2.16 6.23
N ILE A 60 -18.54 0.87 6.50
CA ILE A 60 -18.21 -0.21 5.58
C ILE A 60 -19.46 -1.05 5.39
N ASP A 61 -19.89 -1.17 4.15
CA ASP A 61 -20.96 -2.06 3.75
C ASP A 61 -20.34 -3.40 3.32
N TRP A 62 -20.80 -4.50 3.90
CA TRP A 62 -20.30 -5.86 3.67
C TRP A 62 -21.24 -6.63 2.77
N TYR A 63 -20.74 -7.10 1.64
CA TYR A 63 -21.53 -7.78 0.61
C TYR A 63 -21.12 -9.24 0.45
N ILE A 64 -22.08 -10.04 -0.01
CA ILE A 64 -21.79 -11.37 -0.53
C ILE A 64 -20.98 -11.23 -1.82
N PRO A 65 -19.84 -11.93 -1.96
CA PRO A 65 -19.03 -11.87 -3.18
C PRO A 65 -19.90 -12.24 -4.40
N PRO A 66 -19.84 -11.49 -5.51
CA PRO A 66 -20.73 -11.71 -6.65
C PRO A 66 -20.53 -13.07 -7.35
N GLN A 67 -19.39 -13.72 -7.10
CA GLN A 67 -19.02 -15.03 -7.63
C GLN A 67 -19.27 -16.17 -6.62
N ALA A 68 -19.83 -15.84 -5.44
CA ALA A 68 -20.11 -16.82 -4.42
C ALA A 68 -21.15 -17.83 -4.94
N ALA A 69 -20.73 -19.08 -5.09
CA ALA A 69 -21.67 -20.17 -5.33
C ALA A 69 -22.61 -20.29 -4.13
N LEU A 70 -23.92 -20.35 -4.39
CA LEU A 70 -24.91 -20.65 -3.36
C LEU A 70 -24.63 -22.05 -2.81
N SER A 71 -24.07 -22.10 -1.61
CA SER A 71 -24.06 -23.29 -0.79
C SER A 71 -25.18 -23.14 0.22
N PRO A 72 -26.35 -23.76 0.00
CA PRO A 72 -27.44 -23.69 0.97
C PRO A 72 -26.98 -24.39 2.25
N LEU A 73 -26.51 -23.62 3.21
CA LEU A 73 -26.37 -24.10 4.57
C LEU A 73 -27.79 -24.31 5.11
N GLN A 74 -28.11 -25.56 5.46
CA GLN A 74 -29.31 -25.85 6.25
C GLN A 74 -29.27 -24.96 7.50
N GLN A 75 -30.42 -24.40 7.91
CA GLN A 75 -30.52 -23.60 9.13
C GLN A 75 -29.82 -24.33 10.29
N THR A 76 -28.66 -23.80 10.64
CA THR A 76 -27.73 -24.37 11.59
C THR A 76 -27.85 -23.51 12.85
N ASP A 77 -27.95 -24.14 14.03
CA ASP A 77 -28.01 -23.37 15.28
C ASP A 77 -26.72 -22.54 15.48
N SER A 78 -26.78 -21.49 16.30
CA SER A 78 -25.65 -20.57 16.48
C SER A 78 -24.38 -21.28 16.98
N ILE A 79 -24.53 -22.33 17.78
CA ILE A 79 -23.41 -23.10 18.35
C ILE A 79 -22.69 -23.91 17.27
N SER A 80 -23.43 -24.59 16.41
CA SER A 80 -22.87 -25.37 15.31
C SER A 80 -22.30 -24.49 14.21
N LEU A 81 -22.86 -23.30 13.98
CA LEU A 81 -22.29 -22.27 13.11
C LEU A 81 -20.94 -21.79 13.64
N GLN A 82 -20.85 -21.41 14.91
CA GLN A 82 -19.60 -20.97 15.54
C GLN A 82 -18.53 -22.05 15.49
N ARG A 83 -18.89 -23.31 15.79
CA ARG A 83 -17.95 -24.44 15.70
C ARG A 83 -17.43 -24.63 14.28
N ARG A 84 -18.30 -24.58 13.28
CA ARG A 84 -17.90 -24.70 11.88
C ARG A 84 -17.01 -23.54 11.44
N ALA A 85 -17.38 -22.31 11.79
CA ALA A 85 -16.58 -21.13 11.52
C ALA A 85 -15.19 -21.23 12.15
N HIS A 86 -15.11 -21.69 13.41
CA HIS A 86 -13.85 -21.91 14.11
C HIS A 86 -12.96 -22.91 13.37
N VAL A 87 -13.50 -24.07 12.96
CA VAL A 87 -12.74 -25.07 12.18
C VAL A 87 -12.25 -24.50 10.85
N MET A 88 -13.08 -23.71 10.15
CA MET A 88 -12.69 -23.08 8.90
C MET A 88 -11.57 -22.05 9.11
N LEU A 89 -11.70 -21.19 10.12
CA LEU A 89 -10.71 -20.18 10.48
C LEU A 89 -9.37 -20.80 10.84
N GLU A 90 -9.35 -21.85 11.67
CA GLU A 90 -8.11 -22.55 12.03
C GLU A 90 -7.45 -23.22 10.82
N ARG A 91 -8.25 -23.74 9.88
CA ARG A 91 -7.71 -24.27 8.63
C ARG A 91 -7.09 -23.18 7.76
N ILE A 92 -7.72 -22.00 7.67
CA ILE A 92 -7.17 -20.87 6.91
C ILE A 92 -5.89 -20.35 7.58
N LYS A 93 -5.85 -20.23 8.91
CA LYS A 93 -4.64 -19.85 9.65
C LYS A 93 -3.51 -20.86 9.42
N SER A 94 -3.80 -22.15 9.47
CA SER A 94 -2.81 -23.21 9.20
C SER A 94 -2.28 -23.11 7.77
N PHE A 95 -3.15 -22.83 6.80
CA PHE A 95 -2.76 -22.57 5.43
C PHE A 95 -1.87 -21.32 5.31
N ALA A 96 -2.23 -20.21 5.96
CA ALA A 96 -1.41 -19.00 5.96
C ALA A 96 -0.02 -19.23 6.57
N ILE A 97 0.07 -20.00 7.67
CA ILE A 97 1.35 -20.41 8.26
C ILE A 97 2.18 -21.21 7.24
N SER A 98 1.58 -22.19 6.56
CA SER A 98 2.30 -22.95 5.52
C SER A 98 2.75 -22.10 4.34
N LEU A 99 1.97 -21.07 3.99
CA LEU A 99 2.30 -20.14 2.92
C LEU A 99 3.48 -19.23 3.30
N ARG A 100 3.63 -18.93 4.59
CA ARG A 100 4.80 -18.22 5.14
C ARG A 100 6.08 -19.02 5.09
N ASP A 101 6.01 -20.34 4.99
CA ASP A 101 7.21 -21.19 4.85
C ASP A 101 7.59 -21.42 3.36
N SER A 102 6.81 -20.85 2.41
CA SER A 102 7.09 -20.90 0.97
C SER A 102 8.37 -20.12 0.63
N PRO A 103 9.21 -20.56 -0.31
CA PRO A 103 10.40 -19.82 -0.73
C PRO A 103 10.09 -18.52 -1.51
N GLN A 104 8.82 -18.28 -1.89
CA GLN A 104 8.43 -17.13 -2.69
C GLN A 104 8.04 -15.94 -1.81
N LEU A 105 8.72 -14.80 -1.96
CA LEU A 105 8.42 -13.58 -1.19
C LEU A 105 6.94 -13.16 -1.28
N ALA A 106 6.33 -13.30 -2.46
CA ALA A 106 4.92 -12.97 -2.66
C ALA A 106 3.97 -13.83 -1.80
N ASP A 107 4.35 -15.08 -1.52
CA ASP A 107 3.58 -15.97 -0.64
C ASP A 107 3.72 -15.54 0.82
N HIS A 108 4.92 -15.15 1.26
CA HIS A 108 5.11 -14.56 2.60
C HIS A 108 4.24 -13.30 2.80
N THR A 109 4.24 -12.38 1.83
CA THR A 109 3.42 -11.15 1.91
C THR A 109 1.93 -11.48 2.04
N LYS A 110 1.44 -12.45 1.26
CA LYS A 110 0.05 -12.91 1.32
C LYS A 110 -0.27 -13.62 2.64
N ALA A 111 0.66 -14.40 3.16
CA ALA A 111 0.52 -15.09 4.44
C ALA A 111 0.33 -14.09 5.60
N GLU A 112 1.20 -13.09 5.68
CA GLU A 112 1.12 -12.06 6.73
C GLU A 112 -0.17 -11.24 6.62
N MET A 113 -0.56 -10.86 5.40
CA MET A 113 -1.83 -10.17 5.14
C MET A 113 -3.04 -10.99 5.60
N LEU A 114 -3.06 -12.29 5.29
CA LEU A 114 -4.14 -13.19 5.68
C LEU A 114 -4.17 -13.43 7.20
N LEU A 115 -3.01 -13.61 7.84
CA LEU A 115 -2.91 -13.74 9.30
C LEU A 115 -3.41 -12.48 10.00
N MET A 116 -3.04 -11.29 9.50
CA MET A 116 -3.51 -10.02 10.03
C MET A 116 -5.04 -9.88 9.87
N ALA A 117 -5.59 -10.30 8.74
CA ALA A 117 -7.03 -10.21 8.47
C ALA A 117 -7.85 -11.08 9.43
N LEU A 118 -7.27 -12.21 9.86
CA LEU A 118 -7.90 -13.20 10.75
C LEU A 118 -7.53 -13.01 12.22
N ASN A 119 -6.71 -12.02 12.56
CA ASN A 119 -6.29 -11.78 13.95
C ASN A 119 -7.48 -11.39 14.83
N TYR A 120 -8.42 -10.63 14.26
CA TYR A 120 -9.65 -10.21 14.91
C TYR A 120 -10.83 -10.38 13.96
N PRO A 121 -11.50 -11.53 14.06
CA PRO A 121 -12.93 -11.47 14.33
C PRO A 121 -13.31 -12.31 15.56
N ASP A 122 -14.03 -11.70 16.50
CA ASP A 122 -14.74 -12.44 17.56
C ASP A 122 -16.00 -13.11 16.95
N TYR A 123 -16.62 -14.04 17.66
CA TYR A 123 -17.84 -14.73 17.21
C TYR A 123 -19.01 -13.78 16.92
N THR A 124 -18.97 -12.54 17.42
CA THR A 124 -19.93 -11.47 17.14
C THR A 124 -19.84 -10.93 15.71
N CYS A 125 -18.72 -11.18 15.03
CA CYS A 125 -18.49 -10.82 13.63
C CYS A 125 -18.93 -11.90 12.63
N LEU A 126 -19.43 -13.04 13.13
CA LEU A 126 -19.94 -14.11 12.28
C LEU A 126 -21.39 -13.85 11.89
N VAL A 127 -21.67 -13.92 10.59
CA VAL A 127 -23.00 -13.74 10.04
C VAL A 127 -23.40 -14.94 9.19
N HIS A 128 -24.66 -15.33 9.27
CA HIS A 128 -25.23 -16.35 8.40
C HIS A 128 -25.75 -15.69 7.12
N THR A 129 -25.32 -16.18 5.96
CA THR A 129 -25.69 -15.66 4.64
C THR A 129 -26.32 -16.76 3.78
N GLU A 130 -26.88 -16.39 2.63
CA GLU A 130 -27.46 -17.35 1.66
C GLU A 130 -26.42 -18.27 1.00
N VAL A 131 -25.13 -17.89 1.02
CA VAL A 131 -24.01 -18.69 0.47
C VAL A 131 -23.20 -19.42 1.54
N GLY A 132 -23.51 -19.17 2.81
CA GLY A 132 -22.88 -19.81 3.95
C GLY A 132 -22.47 -18.86 5.08
N ILE A 133 -21.39 -19.20 5.79
CA ILE A 133 -20.87 -18.38 6.89
C ILE A 133 -20.06 -17.24 6.29
N GLY A 134 -20.36 -16.01 6.68
CA GLY A 134 -19.59 -14.82 6.36
C GLY A 134 -19.00 -14.17 7.61
N ILE A 135 -17.92 -13.43 7.43
CA ILE A 135 -17.28 -12.63 8.47
C ILE A 135 -17.38 -11.16 8.07
N VAL A 136 -17.89 -10.35 8.99
CA VAL A 136 -17.84 -8.88 8.91
C VAL A 136 -16.72 -8.35 9.79
N GLY A 137 -16.19 -7.17 9.50
CA GLY A 137 -15.18 -6.54 10.34
C GLY A 137 -13.82 -7.24 10.34
N TRP A 138 -13.56 -8.19 9.43
CA TRP A 138 -12.22 -8.73 9.25
C TRP A 138 -11.26 -7.60 8.82
N GLY A 139 -9.98 -7.76 9.16
CA GLY A 139 -8.99 -6.71 8.93
C GLY A 139 -9.20 -5.43 9.75
N HIS A 140 -9.93 -5.53 10.87
CA HIS A 140 -10.08 -4.47 11.85
C HIS A 140 -9.79 -4.97 13.26
N GLU A 141 -9.39 -4.07 14.15
CA GLU A 141 -9.27 -4.30 15.59
C GLU A 141 -10.50 -3.72 16.32
N PRO A 142 -11.08 -4.42 17.31
CA PRO A 142 -12.11 -3.86 18.17
C PRO A 142 -11.58 -2.62 18.89
N THR A 143 -12.31 -1.52 18.82
CA THR A 143 -11.88 -0.26 19.44
C THR A 143 -11.70 -0.46 20.95
N GLY A 144 -10.48 -0.25 21.47
CA GLY A 144 -10.17 -0.32 22.90
C GLY A 144 -9.38 -1.55 23.38
N LYS A 145 -9.05 -2.52 22.50
CA LYS A 145 -8.17 -3.65 22.84
C LYS A 145 -6.83 -3.54 22.14
N GLY A 146 -5.86 -2.87 22.78
CA GLY A 146 -4.45 -2.89 22.37
C GLY A 146 -4.13 -2.05 21.13
N ILE A 147 -2.91 -1.51 21.09
CA ILE A 147 -2.36 -0.82 19.93
C ILE A 147 -1.41 -1.84 19.29
N LEU A 148 -1.85 -2.52 18.24
CA LEU A 148 -0.92 -3.20 17.33
C LEU A 148 -0.22 -2.15 16.44
N PRO A 149 0.97 -2.45 15.88
CA PRO A 149 1.88 -1.42 15.35
C PRO A 149 1.38 -0.60 14.15
N GLU A 150 0.24 -0.96 13.54
CA GLU A 150 -0.21 -0.35 12.28
C GLU A 150 -1.73 -0.11 12.22
N ALA A 151 -2.38 0.16 13.36
CA ALA A 151 -3.76 0.64 13.38
C ALA A 151 -3.84 2.05 12.75
N LEU A 152 -4.39 2.14 11.55
CA LEU A 152 -4.58 3.43 10.86
C LEU A 152 -5.89 4.06 11.33
N SER A 153 -5.81 5.09 12.18
CA SER A 153 -6.97 5.89 12.56
C SER A 153 -7.48 6.67 11.35
N MET A 154 -8.54 6.17 10.69
CA MET A 154 -9.20 6.84 9.56
C MET A 154 -9.92 8.12 9.94
N ARG A 155 -10.34 8.24 11.20
CA ARG A 155 -10.74 9.52 11.75
C ARG A 155 -9.42 10.25 11.98
N GLY A 156 -9.11 11.22 11.12
CA GLY A 156 -8.07 12.19 11.40
C GLY A 156 -8.38 12.79 12.77
N GLN A 157 -7.85 12.18 13.81
CA GLN A 157 -7.70 12.85 15.08
C GLN A 157 -6.74 13.96 14.73
N GLU A 158 -7.26 15.19 14.68
CA GLU A 158 -6.51 16.31 15.21
C GLU A 158 -5.99 15.80 16.56
N ILE A 159 -4.76 15.29 16.55
CA ILE A 159 -3.98 15.15 17.76
C ILE A 159 -4.09 16.56 18.34
N PRO A 160 -4.77 16.77 19.49
CA PRO A 160 -4.77 18.07 20.11
C PRO A 160 -3.29 18.38 20.22
N SER A 161 -2.85 19.43 19.51
CA SER A 161 -1.44 19.78 19.46
C SER A 161 -1.02 19.89 20.91
N GLN A 162 -0.37 18.85 21.42
CA GLN A 162 0.41 19.00 22.62
C GLN A 162 1.36 20.09 22.20
N THR A 163 1.16 21.26 22.78
CA THR A 163 2.02 22.41 22.63
C THR A 163 3.42 21.86 22.80
N ILE A 164 4.10 21.61 21.68
CA ILE A 164 5.50 21.28 21.68
C ILE A 164 6.08 22.56 22.25
N THR A 165 6.55 22.51 23.49
CA THR A 165 7.39 23.56 24.04
C THR A 165 8.58 23.63 23.10
N ILE A 166 8.53 24.58 22.18
CA ILE A 166 9.60 24.89 21.26
C ILE A 166 10.76 25.36 22.16
N LEU A 167 11.73 24.47 22.39
CA LEU A 167 13.04 24.89 22.85
C LEU A 167 13.52 26.00 21.91
N PRO A 168 14.05 27.13 22.42
CA PRO A 168 14.51 28.22 21.59
C PRO A 168 15.49 27.68 20.55
N SER A 169 15.29 28.10 19.30
CA SER A 169 16.11 27.69 18.17
C SER A 169 17.59 27.90 18.48
N PRO A 170 18.47 26.91 18.22
CA PRO A 170 19.89 27.21 18.17
C PRO A 170 20.10 28.27 17.07
N SER A 171 20.73 29.38 17.46
CA SER A 171 21.08 30.47 16.56
C SER A 171 21.68 29.93 15.26
N PRO A 172 21.32 30.48 14.08
CA PRO A 172 21.91 30.05 12.83
C PRO A 172 23.42 30.32 12.88
N SER A 173 24.20 29.24 12.96
CA SER A 173 25.61 29.29 12.67
C SER A 173 25.78 29.66 11.20
N SER A 174 26.76 30.51 10.97
CA SER A 174 27.14 31.12 9.70
C SER A 174 27.13 30.14 8.52
N PRO A 175 26.76 30.60 7.31
CA PRO A 175 26.73 29.73 6.13
C PRO A 175 28.12 29.14 5.87
N PRO A 176 28.25 27.82 5.63
CA PRO A 176 29.51 27.25 5.20
C PRO A 176 29.89 27.85 3.84
N LYS A 177 31.16 28.25 3.71
CA LYS A 177 31.75 28.69 2.45
C LYS A 177 31.47 27.64 1.39
N SER A 178 30.80 28.08 0.31
CA SER A 178 30.50 27.36 -0.92
C SER A 178 31.68 26.49 -1.37
N THR A 179 31.67 25.21 -0.99
CA THR A 179 32.48 24.17 -1.59
C THR A 179 31.76 23.70 -2.85
N SER A 180 32.52 23.68 -3.95
CA SER A 180 32.07 23.43 -5.31
C SER A 180 31.20 22.18 -5.42
N LEU A 181 29.92 22.39 -5.74
CA LEU A 181 28.86 21.39 -6.00
C LEU A 181 29.15 20.43 -7.17
N TRP A 182 30.33 20.52 -7.79
CA TRP A 182 30.72 19.72 -8.94
C TRP A 182 30.91 18.22 -8.63
N TRP A 183 31.27 17.88 -7.38
CA TRP A 183 31.51 16.48 -6.97
C TRP A 183 30.24 15.61 -6.92
N ILE A 184 29.04 16.21 -6.84
CA ILE A 184 27.77 15.46 -6.86
C ILE A 184 27.40 15.01 -8.29
N PHE A 185 27.93 15.69 -9.32
CA PHE A 185 27.67 15.31 -10.71
C PHE A 185 28.43 14.06 -11.16
N LEU A 186 29.58 13.76 -10.56
CA LEU A 186 30.38 12.59 -10.90
C LEU A 186 29.67 11.25 -10.62
N PRO A 187 29.11 10.98 -9.41
CA PRO A 187 28.39 9.73 -9.16
C PRO A 187 27.08 9.65 -9.97
N SER A 188 26.42 10.78 -10.23
CA SER A 188 25.22 10.81 -11.08
C SER A 188 25.53 10.45 -12.53
N LEU A 189 26.64 10.94 -13.10
CA LEU A 189 27.07 10.59 -14.45
C LEU A 189 27.47 9.12 -14.55
N ILE A 190 28.14 8.57 -13.54
CA ILE A 190 28.52 7.15 -13.48
C ILE A 190 27.27 6.26 -13.37
N ALA A 191 26.31 6.62 -12.51
CA ALA A 191 25.04 5.90 -12.39
C ALA A 191 24.26 5.91 -13.72
N LEU A 192 24.25 7.06 -14.42
CA LEU A 192 23.62 7.18 -15.74
C LEU A 192 24.34 6.32 -16.79
N ALA A 193 25.67 6.34 -16.82
CA ALA A 193 26.46 5.52 -17.74
C ALA A 193 26.23 4.02 -17.51
N LEU A 194 26.12 3.59 -16.25
CA LEU A 194 25.76 2.22 -15.90
C LEU A 194 24.34 1.87 -16.37
N LEU A 195 23.36 2.74 -16.14
CA LEU A 195 21.96 2.51 -16.53
C LEU A 195 21.80 2.43 -18.05
N VAL A 196 22.62 3.15 -18.80
CA VAL A 196 22.66 3.10 -20.27
C VAL A 196 23.46 1.90 -20.77
N ALA A 197 24.55 1.49 -20.12
CA ALA A 197 25.42 0.41 -20.61
C ALA A 197 24.96 -1.01 -20.19
N LEU A 198 24.36 -1.16 -19.01
CA LEU A 198 23.86 -2.43 -18.49
C LEU A 198 22.87 -3.15 -19.42
N PRO A 199 21.92 -2.49 -20.10
CA PRO A 199 20.99 -3.20 -20.98
C PRO A 199 21.60 -3.73 -22.29
N TRP A 200 22.87 -3.40 -22.60
CA TRP A 200 23.51 -3.78 -23.88
C TRP A 200 24.57 -4.88 -23.74
N LYS A 201 25.09 -5.15 -22.54
CA LYS A 201 26.22 -6.07 -22.36
C LYS A 201 25.81 -7.54 -22.31
N GLU A 202 24.57 -7.82 -21.92
CA GLU A 202 24.01 -9.17 -21.87
C GLU A 202 22.73 -9.15 -22.71
N GLY A 203 22.69 -9.90 -23.81
CA GLY A 203 21.55 -10.00 -24.74
C GLY A 203 20.32 -10.67 -24.11
N TRP A 204 19.91 -10.18 -22.95
CA TRP A 204 18.85 -10.72 -22.08
C TRP A 204 17.48 -10.12 -22.39
N LEU A 205 17.43 -8.98 -23.09
CA LEU A 205 16.19 -8.36 -23.51
C LEU A 205 15.83 -8.85 -24.91
N GLY A 206 15.09 -9.95 -24.95
CA GLY A 206 14.34 -10.35 -26.14
C GLY A 206 13.54 -9.14 -26.67
N ILE A 207 13.53 -9.02 -28.00
CA ILE A 207 12.95 -7.90 -28.77
C ILE A 207 11.49 -7.60 -28.38
N GLU A 208 10.81 -8.54 -27.73
CA GLU A 208 9.44 -8.45 -27.21
C GLU A 208 9.26 -7.41 -26.09
N ASN A 209 10.34 -7.02 -25.38
CA ASN A 209 10.27 -6.05 -24.26
C ASN A 209 10.49 -4.58 -24.67
N PHE A 210 10.60 -4.27 -25.97
CA PHE A 210 10.83 -2.90 -26.46
C PHE A 210 9.78 -1.89 -25.96
N CYS A 211 8.53 -2.33 -25.78
CA CYS A 211 7.44 -1.47 -25.30
C CYS A 211 7.57 -1.05 -23.82
N ARG A 212 8.35 -1.77 -23.02
CA ARG A 212 8.48 -1.54 -21.57
C ARG A 212 9.46 -0.42 -21.21
N TYR A 213 10.33 -0.02 -22.14
CA TYR A 213 11.37 1.00 -21.94
C TYR A 213 11.01 2.38 -22.49
N TYR A 214 9.78 2.58 -22.98
CA TYR A 214 9.33 3.89 -23.49
C TYR A 214 9.40 5.00 -22.42
N TRP A 215 9.31 4.64 -21.14
CA TRP A 215 9.45 5.56 -20.01
C TRP A 215 10.88 6.04 -19.72
N VAL A 216 11.90 5.42 -20.30
CA VAL A 216 13.30 5.85 -20.13
C VAL A 216 13.63 7.07 -20.99
N TRP A 217 12.99 7.21 -22.16
CA TRP A 217 13.18 8.36 -23.05
C TRP A 217 12.80 9.71 -22.43
N PRO A 218 11.64 9.85 -21.74
CA PRO A 218 11.31 11.06 -20.99
C PRO A 218 12.37 11.46 -19.95
N VAL A 219 12.94 10.48 -19.25
CA VAL A 219 13.96 10.71 -18.23
C VAL A 219 15.26 11.23 -18.87
N ILE A 220 15.69 10.62 -19.98
CA ILE A 220 16.86 11.08 -20.76
C ILE A 220 16.62 12.49 -21.29
N ALA A 221 15.42 12.78 -21.82
CA ALA A 221 15.08 14.10 -22.35
C ALA A 221 15.14 15.19 -21.27
N LEU A 222 14.55 14.95 -20.09
CA LEU A 222 14.61 15.89 -18.97
C LEU A 222 16.04 16.17 -18.51
N LEU A 223 16.89 15.14 -18.53
CA LEU A 223 18.30 15.26 -18.13
C LEU A 223 19.09 16.10 -19.14
N LEU A 224 18.88 15.89 -20.44
CA LEU A 224 19.48 16.70 -21.50
C LEU A 224 19.04 18.17 -21.44
N ILE A 225 17.75 18.41 -21.14
CA ILE A 225 17.23 19.77 -20.92
C ILE A 225 17.92 20.42 -19.72
N GLY A 226 18.07 19.70 -18.60
CA GLY A 226 18.79 20.18 -17.41
C GLY A 226 20.25 20.55 -17.72
N LEU A 227 20.96 19.71 -18.46
CA LEU A 227 22.33 19.97 -18.91
C LEU A 227 22.43 21.21 -19.81
N ALA A 228 21.50 21.36 -20.77
CA ALA A 228 21.46 22.51 -21.66
C ALA A 228 21.21 23.82 -20.89
N LEU A 229 20.28 23.81 -19.93
CA LEU A 229 20.01 24.98 -19.08
C LEU A 229 21.22 25.35 -18.24
N LEU A 230 21.94 24.36 -17.69
CA LEU A 230 23.14 24.58 -16.90
C LEU A 230 24.28 25.17 -17.76
N ALA A 231 24.48 24.66 -18.96
CA ALA A 231 25.42 25.23 -19.93
C ALA A 231 25.06 26.68 -20.27
N LEU A 232 23.78 26.98 -20.47
CA LEU A 232 23.30 28.34 -20.75
C LEU A 232 23.58 29.30 -19.57
N GLN A 233 23.41 28.84 -18.33
CA GLN A 233 23.73 29.64 -17.15
C GLN A 233 25.23 29.93 -17.04
N LEU A 234 26.09 28.97 -17.37
CA LEU A 234 27.54 29.17 -17.39
C LEU A 234 27.97 30.17 -18.46
N ILE A 235 27.34 30.14 -19.63
CA ILE A 235 27.59 31.13 -20.71
C ILE A 235 27.12 32.52 -20.27
N ARG A 236 25.94 32.65 -19.65
CA ARG A 236 25.44 33.93 -19.13
C ARG A 236 26.37 34.53 -18.08
N ARG A 237 26.93 33.72 -17.18
CA ARG A 237 27.90 34.18 -16.16
C ARG A 237 29.22 34.66 -16.76
N LYS A 238 29.55 34.27 -17.99
CA LYS A 238 30.79 34.67 -18.68
C LYS A 238 30.69 35.98 -19.47
N LYS A 239 29.54 36.67 -19.53
CA LYS A 239 29.51 38.02 -20.15
C LYS A 239 30.17 39.03 -19.20
N PRO A 240 31.37 39.57 -19.52
CA PRO A 240 31.95 40.64 -18.72
C PRO A 240 31.10 41.91 -18.87
N ALA A 241 30.99 42.66 -17.77
CA ALA A 241 30.33 43.96 -17.76
C ALA A 241 31.01 44.90 -18.79
N PRO A 242 30.24 45.70 -19.55
CA PRO A 242 30.82 46.71 -20.42
C PRO A 242 31.61 47.71 -19.56
N SER A 243 32.90 47.83 -19.84
CA SER A 243 33.80 48.78 -19.20
C SER A 243 33.32 50.20 -19.48
N LEU A 244 32.80 50.87 -18.45
CA LEU A 244 32.56 52.30 -18.44
C LEU A 244 33.90 53.03 -18.58
N SER A 245 34.17 53.53 -19.78
CA SER A 245 35.26 54.46 -20.04
C SER A 245 34.95 55.79 -19.36
N SER A 246 35.70 56.13 -18.33
CA SER A 246 35.75 57.47 -17.74
C SER A 246 36.45 58.44 -18.70
N PRO A 247 35.86 59.60 -19.03
CA PRO A 247 36.60 60.68 -19.64
C PRO A 247 37.27 61.53 -18.53
N THR A 248 38.57 61.77 -18.70
CA THR A 248 39.33 62.86 -18.08
C THR A 248 39.96 63.68 -19.20
N PRO A 249 40.47 64.90 -18.94
CA PRO A 249 40.41 65.71 -17.71
C PRO A 249 39.52 66.95 -17.82
#